data_AF-A0A4Q0IAG1-F1
#
_entry.id   AF-A0A4Q0IAG1-F1
#
_cell.length_a   1.000
_cell.length_b   1.000
_cell.length_c   1.000
_cell.angle_alpha   90.00
_cell.angle_beta   90.00
_cell.angle_gamma   90.00
#
_symmetry.space_group_name_H-M   'P 1'
#
loop_
_entity.id
_entity.type
_entity.pdbx_description
1 polymer ?
#
loop_
_entity_poly.entity_id
_entity_poly.type
_entity_poly.pdbx_seq_one_letter_code
_entity_poly.pdbx_strand_id
1 'polypeptide(L)'
;TLELVGDSNDYFGKGLSGGKLVVYPPQGSKFKAEENIIIGNVALYGATSGKAFINGVAGERFCVRNSGAIAVVEGVGDHGCEYMTGGRVVVLGPTGKNFAAGMSGGIAYVLDEGNDLYKRLNKEMVSSSEITS
;
A
#
# COMPACT_ATOMS: atom_id res chain seq x y z
N THR A 1 -18.15 7.72 0.31
CA THR A 1 -17.26 6.88 1.13
C THR A 1 -17.81 5.49 1.12
N LEU A 2 -16.97 4.47 0.92
CA LEU A 2 -17.32 3.07 1.08
C LEU A 2 -16.53 2.53 2.28
N GLU A 3 -17.23 1.85 3.17
CA GLU A 3 -16.68 1.23 4.36
C GLU A 3 -17.00 -0.26 4.32
N LEU A 4 -15.97 -1.10 4.50
CA LEU A 4 -16.06 -2.55 4.45
C LEU A 4 -15.59 -3.12 5.78
N VAL A 5 -16.50 -3.78 6.48
CA VAL A 5 -16.20 -4.57 7.68
C VAL A 5 -16.03 -6.02 7.25
N GLY A 6 -14.81 -6.55 7.30
CA GLY A 6 -14.45 -7.84 6.72
C GLY A 6 -13.16 -7.77 5.92
N ASP A 7 -13.07 -8.58 4.87
CA ASP A 7 -11.96 -8.61 3.93
C ASP A 7 -12.44 -8.39 2.48
N SER A 8 -11.50 -8.16 1.57
CA SER A 8 -11.74 -8.07 0.14
C SER A 8 -10.74 -8.91 -0.63
N ASN A 9 -11.16 -9.43 -1.77
CA ASN A 9 -10.26 -10.05 -2.74
C ASN A 9 -9.49 -8.98 -3.55
N ASP A 10 -8.85 -9.44 -4.62
CA ASP A 10 -8.05 -8.63 -5.55
C ASP A 10 -8.76 -7.37 -6.07
N TYR A 11 -7.96 -6.42 -6.53
CA TYR A 11 -8.42 -5.19 -7.20
C TYR A 11 -9.24 -4.25 -6.32
N PHE A 12 -9.09 -4.32 -4.99
CA PHE A 12 -9.68 -3.35 -4.07
C PHE A 12 -9.33 -1.91 -4.51
N GLY A 13 -10.35 -1.14 -4.88
CA GLY A 13 -10.17 0.24 -5.34
C GLY A 13 -9.45 0.39 -6.70
N LYS A 14 -9.50 -0.60 -7.59
CA LYS A 14 -9.02 -0.45 -8.98
C LYS A 14 -9.61 0.80 -9.63
N GLY A 15 -8.74 1.64 -10.19
CA GLY A 15 -9.13 2.89 -10.84
C GLY A 15 -9.77 3.91 -9.91
N LEU A 16 -9.47 3.89 -8.60
CA LEU A 16 -10.01 4.86 -7.64
C LEU A 16 -9.80 6.30 -8.16
N SER A 17 -10.89 7.07 -8.21
CA SER A 17 -10.98 8.35 -8.92
C SER A 17 -11.68 9.42 -8.07
N GLY A 18 -11.32 9.52 -6.79
CA GLY A 18 -11.72 10.61 -5.89
C GLY A 18 -12.50 10.16 -4.65
N GLY A 19 -12.95 8.90 -4.63
CA GLY A 19 -13.66 8.32 -3.50
C GLY A 19 -12.77 8.08 -2.26
N LYS A 20 -13.41 7.77 -1.14
CA LYS A 20 -12.77 7.26 0.08
C LYS A 20 -13.19 5.81 0.31
N LEU A 21 -12.21 4.91 0.42
CA LEU A 21 -12.39 3.50 0.77
C LEU A 21 -11.78 3.22 2.15
N VAL A 22 -12.46 2.42 2.95
CA VAL A 22 -12.01 1.98 4.26
C VAL A 22 -12.30 0.49 4.39
N VAL A 23 -11.33 -0.31 4.84
CA VAL A 23 -11.50 -1.74 5.11
C VAL A 23 -10.83 -2.11 6.44
N TYR A 24 -11.54 -2.86 7.27
CA TYR A 24 -11.03 -3.32 8.56
C TYR A 24 -11.73 -4.60 9.04
N PRO A 25 -11.09 -5.40 9.91
CA PRO A 25 -11.67 -6.64 10.42
C PRO A 25 -12.95 -6.39 11.24
N PRO A 26 -13.88 -7.36 11.31
CA PRO A 26 -15.03 -7.27 12.19
C PRO A 26 -14.65 -7.07 13.66
N GLN A 27 -15.49 -6.36 14.41
CA GLN A 27 -15.32 -6.21 15.86
C GLN A 27 -15.28 -7.59 16.54
N GLY A 28 -14.31 -7.79 17.44
CA GLY A 28 -14.12 -9.06 18.14
C GLY A 28 -13.24 -10.07 17.39
N SER A 29 -12.67 -9.70 16.24
CA SER A 29 -11.58 -10.45 15.61
C SER A 29 -10.44 -10.66 16.61
N LYS A 30 -9.97 -11.91 16.72
CA LYS A 30 -8.93 -12.31 17.70
C LYS A 30 -7.52 -12.29 17.14
N PHE A 31 -7.39 -12.21 15.82
CA PHE A 31 -6.11 -12.06 15.15
C PHE A 31 -5.69 -10.59 15.12
N LYS A 32 -4.38 -10.35 15.01
CA LYS A 32 -3.82 -9.00 14.83
C LYS A 32 -3.95 -8.58 13.37
N ALA A 33 -4.55 -7.44 13.11
CA ALA A 33 -4.83 -7.01 11.74
C ALA A 33 -3.54 -6.80 10.94
N GLU A 34 -2.53 -6.22 11.59
CA GLU A 34 -1.23 -5.88 11.02
C GLU A 34 -0.40 -7.09 10.61
N GLU A 35 -0.75 -8.28 11.09
CA GLU A 35 -0.10 -9.56 10.75
C GLU A 35 -0.90 -10.38 9.71
N ASN A 36 -2.05 -9.89 9.24
CA ASN A 36 -3.00 -10.67 8.43
C ASN A 36 -3.42 -9.96 7.13
N ILE A 37 -3.55 -10.73 6.05
CA ILE A 37 -4.03 -10.23 4.75
C ILE A 37 -5.52 -9.90 4.84
N ILE A 38 -5.88 -8.67 4.48
CA ILE A 38 -7.26 -8.19 4.45
C ILE A 38 -7.71 -7.74 3.07
N ILE A 39 -6.78 -7.39 2.18
CA ILE A 39 -7.06 -7.14 0.77
C ILE A 39 -6.12 -7.93 -0.14
N GLY A 40 -6.67 -8.44 -1.24
CA GLY A 40 -5.92 -9.21 -2.23
C GLY A 40 -4.92 -8.39 -3.06
N ASN A 41 -4.53 -8.97 -4.18
CA ASN A 41 -3.50 -8.45 -5.07
C ASN A 41 -4.00 -7.26 -5.92
N VAL A 42 -3.04 -6.49 -6.44
CA VAL A 42 -3.27 -5.45 -7.44
C VAL A 42 -4.30 -4.39 -6.99
N ALA A 43 -4.38 -4.15 -5.69
CA ALA A 43 -5.23 -3.12 -5.12
C ALA A 43 -4.76 -1.72 -5.55
N LEU A 44 -5.72 -0.82 -5.78
CA LEU A 44 -5.51 0.55 -6.25
C LEU A 44 -4.81 0.66 -7.60
N TYR A 45 -4.95 -0.37 -8.44
CA TYR A 45 -4.40 -0.37 -9.80
C TYR A 45 -4.84 0.87 -10.58
N GLY A 46 -3.87 1.67 -11.04
CA GLY A 46 -4.15 2.83 -11.89
C GLY A 46 -5.02 3.90 -11.23
N ALA A 47 -5.08 3.93 -9.89
CA ALA A 47 -5.83 4.95 -9.17
C ALA A 47 -5.32 6.36 -9.51
N THR A 48 -6.22 7.32 -9.74
CA THR A 48 -5.88 8.68 -10.18
C THR A 48 -6.13 9.73 -9.11
N SER A 49 -7.03 9.48 -8.17
CA SER A 49 -7.29 10.34 -7.01
C SER A 49 -8.11 9.58 -5.97
N GLY A 50 -8.23 10.13 -4.76
CA GLY A 50 -9.02 9.52 -3.67
C GLY A 50 -8.16 9.01 -2.52
N LYS A 51 -8.80 8.35 -1.56
CA LYS A 51 -8.18 7.89 -0.31
C LYS A 51 -8.54 6.44 -0.02
N ALA A 52 -7.59 5.65 0.45
CA ALA A 52 -7.82 4.29 0.92
C ALA A 52 -7.16 4.08 2.29
N PHE A 53 -7.90 3.51 3.23
CA PHE A 53 -7.41 3.17 4.57
C PHE A 53 -7.66 1.69 4.83
N ILE A 54 -6.58 0.94 5.06
CA ILE A 54 -6.58 -0.51 5.16
C ILE A 54 -5.99 -0.88 6.51
N ASN A 55 -6.83 -1.43 7.39
CA ASN A 55 -6.42 -2.01 8.67
C ASN A 55 -6.05 -3.48 8.43
N GLY A 56 -4.81 -3.71 7.98
CA GLY A 56 -4.24 -5.02 7.69
C GLY A 56 -3.30 -5.02 6.50
N VAL A 57 -2.87 -6.22 6.09
CA VAL A 57 -1.88 -6.44 5.03
C VAL A 57 -2.55 -6.53 3.66
N ALA A 58 -1.94 -5.90 2.66
CA ALA A 58 -2.29 -6.07 1.26
C ALA A 58 -1.44 -7.15 0.59
N GLY A 59 -2.02 -7.84 -0.40
CA GLY A 59 -1.30 -8.76 -1.27
C GLY A 59 -0.23 -8.07 -2.15
N GLU A 60 0.18 -8.77 -3.20
CA GLU A 60 1.19 -8.30 -4.15
C GLU A 60 0.68 -7.11 -4.99
N ARG A 61 1.63 -6.34 -5.53
CA ARG A 61 1.36 -5.23 -6.47
C ARG A 61 0.40 -4.17 -5.93
N PHE A 62 0.41 -3.96 -4.62
CA PHE A 62 -0.34 -2.87 -4.00
C PHE A 62 0.07 -1.52 -4.59
N CYS A 63 -0.91 -0.68 -4.98
CA CYS A 63 -0.68 0.62 -5.63
C CYS A 63 0.09 0.56 -6.96
N VAL A 64 0.04 -0.57 -7.68
CA VAL A 64 0.65 -0.63 -9.01
C VAL A 64 0.05 0.43 -9.95
N ARG A 65 0.90 1.22 -10.60
CA ARG A 65 0.50 2.36 -11.46
C ARG A 65 -0.36 3.42 -10.76
N ASN A 66 -0.32 3.53 -9.43
CA ASN A 66 -0.98 4.65 -8.73
C ASN A 66 -0.44 5.98 -9.27
N SER A 67 -1.35 6.87 -9.66
CA SER A 67 -1.07 8.14 -10.30
C SER A 67 -1.59 9.33 -9.49
N GLY A 68 -2.21 9.12 -8.31
CA GLY A 68 -2.69 10.22 -7.48
C GLY A 68 -3.51 9.88 -6.24
N ALA A 69 -3.77 8.61 -5.95
CA ALA A 69 -4.45 8.22 -4.72
C ALA A 69 -3.53 8.27 -3.49
N ILE A 70 -4.15 8.50 -2.34
CA ILE A 70 -3.52 8.43 -1.02
C ILE A 70 -3.93 7.11 -0.36
N ALA A 71 -2.97 6.33 0.14
CA ALA A 71 -3.26 5.07 0.79
C ALA A 71 -2.48 4.89 2.10
N VAL A 72 -3.10 4.25 3.09
CA VAL A 72 -2.47 3.76 4.32
C VAL A 72 -2.78 2.27 4.46
N VAL A 73 -1.76 1.46 4.70
CA VAL A 73 -1.85 0.00 4.83
C VAL A 73 -0.84 -0.50 5.87
N GLU A 74 -1.07 -1.63 6.51
CA GLU A 74 -0.21 -2.16 7.59
C GLU A 74 0.87 -3.13 7.11
N GLY A 75 0.85 -3.49 5.84
CA GLY A 75 1.90 -4.28 5.19
C GLY A 75 1.57 -4.49 3.71
N VAL A 76 2.57 -4.81 2.90
CA VAL A 76 2.38 -5.09 1.48
C VAL A 76 3.20 -6.28 1.03
N GLY A 77 2.66 -7.07 0.11
CA GLY A 77 3.41 -8.12 -0.58
C GLY A 77 4.46 -7.60 -1.56
N ASP A 78 4.95 -8.49 -2.43
CA ASP A 78 5.97 -8.18 -3.44
C ASP A 78 5.45 -7.14 -4.46
N HIS A 79 6.37 -6.38 -5.05
CA HIS A 79 6.10 -5.38 -6.09
C HIS A 79 5.16 -4.23 -5.64
N GLY A 80 5.15 -3.89 -4.34
CA GLY A 80 4.41 -2.72 -3.86
C GLY A 80 4.89 -1.43 -4.53
N CYS A 81 3.95 -0.54 -4.88
CA CYS A 81 4.16 0.73 -5.57
C CYS A 81 4.83 0.63 -6.96
N GLU A 82 4.82 -0.56 -7.58
CA GLU A 82 5.41 -0.75 -8.90
C GLU A 82 4.78 0.19 -9.94
N TYR A 83 5.61 0.85 -10.76
CA TYR A 83 5.17 1.82 -11.78
C TYR A 83 4.33 2.99 -11.25
N MET A 84 4.38 3.30 -9.95
CA MET A 84 3.69 4.46 -9.38
C MET A 84 4.27 5.75 -10.00
N THR A 85 3.38 6.65 -10.42
CA THR A 85 3.72 7.93 -11.09
C THR A 85 3.23 9.14 -10.28
N GLY A 86 2.40 8.93 -9.25
CA GLY A 86 1.88 9.98 -8.40
C GLY A 86 1.08 9.43 -7.22
N GLY A 87 0.71 10.31 -6.29
CA GLY A 87 0.01 9.94 -5.05
C GLY A 87 0.93 9.80 -3.84
N ARG A 88 0.37 9.32 -2.73
CA ARG A 88 1.11 9.09 -1.48
C ARG A 88 0.71 7.77 -0.83
N VAL A 89 1.68 6.93 -0.51
CA VAL A 89 1.42 5.63 0.13
C VAL A 89 2.15 5.58 1.47
N VAL A 90 1.46 5.14 2.52
CA VAL A 90 2.04 4.87 3.83
C VAL A 90 1.90 3.39 4.10
N VAL A 91 3.01 2.72 4.38
CA VAL A 91 3.06 1.31 4.78
C VAL A 91 3.54 1.26 6.24
N LEU A 92 2.67 0.86 7.15
CA LEU A 92 2.91 0.81 8.60
C LEU A 92 3.52 -0.52 9.06
N GLY A 93 4.16 -1.26 8.14
CA GLY A 93 4.78 -2.54 8.44
C GLY A 93 5.60 -3.07 7.26
N PRO A 94 5.82 -4.38 7.16
CA PRO A 94 6.76 -4.94 6.20
C PRO A 94 6.32 -4.76 4.76
N THR A 95 7.30 -4.65 3.87
CA THR A 95 7.11 -4.71 2.41
C THR A 95 7.63 -6.05 1.88
N GLY A 96 7.09 -6.51 0.75
CA GLY A 96 7.71 -7.56 -0.05
C GLY A 96 8.90 -7.07 -0.88
N LYS A 97 9.43 -7.98 -1.69
CA LYS A 97 10.57 -7.75 -2.61
C LYS A 97 10.22 -6.81 -3.74
N ASN A 98 11.25 -6.21 -4.34
CA ASN A 98 11.15 -5.36 -5.52
C ASN A 98 10.17 -4.17 -5.33
N PHE A 99 10.09 -3.67 -4.10
CA PHE A 99 9.26 -2.51 -3.77
C PHE A 99 9.72 -1.29 -4.55
N ALA A 100 8.77 -0.48 -5.05
CA ALA A 100 8.98 0.72 -5.82
C ALA A 100 9.70 0.54 -7.17
N ALA A 101 9.71 -0.68 -7.74
CA ALA A 101 10.27 -0.90 -9.08
C ALA A 101 9.53 -0.09 -10.14
N GLY A 102 10.27 0.64 -10.98
CA GLY A 102 9.68 1.53 -12.00
C GLY A 102 8.86 2.71 -11.44
N MET A 103 8.91 2.96 -10.12
CA MET A 103 8.25 4.11 -9.52
C MET A 103 8.96 5.39 -9.97
N SER A 104 8.26 6.20 -10.76
CA SER A 104 8.79 7.42 -11.38
C SER A 104 8.22 8.69 -10.77
N GLY A 105 7.21 8.59 -9.90
CA GLY A 105 6.64 9.73 -9.19
C GLY A 105 5.74 9.34 -8.02
N GLY A 106 5.48 10.32 -7.14
CA GLY A 106 4.79 10.13 -5.86
C GLY A 106 5.75 9.93 -4.69
N ILE A 107 5.20 9.68 -3.49
CA ILE A 107 5.99 9.45 -2.27
C ILE A 107 5.45 8.22 -1.55
N ALA A 108 6.33 7.30 -1.17
CA ALA A 108 6.02 6.19 -0.28
C ALA A 108 6.76 6.38 1.05
N TYR A 109 6.02 6.29 2.15
CA TYR A 109 6.55 6.22 3.50
C TYR A 109 6.44 4.79 3.99
N VAL A 110 7.51 4.25 4.55
CA VAL A 110 7.56 2.87 5.04
C VAL A 110 8.10 2.89 6.46
N LEU A 111 7.34 2.30 7.38
CA LEU A 111 7.80 2.02 8.73
C LEU A 111 8.75 0.82 8.69
N ASP A 112 10.05 1.08 8.80
CA ASP A 112 11.11 0.06 8.74
C ASP A 112 11.76 -0.15 10.11
N GLU A 113 11.03 -0.79 11.04
CA GLU A 113 11.56 -1.07 12.39
C GLU A 113 12.79 -2.01 12.37
N GLY A 114 12.93 -2.81 11.29
CA GLY A 114 14.03 -3.75 11.10
C GLY A 114 15.28 -3.15 10.46
N ASN A 115 15.23 -1.89 10.01
CA ASN A 115 16.29 -1.24 9.22
C ASN A 115 16.75 -2.12 8.02
N ASP A 116 15.82 -2.83 7.38
CA ASP A 116 16.12 -3.80 6.33
C ASP A 116 15.35 -3.60 5.03
N LEU A 117 14.59 -2.50 4.91
CA LEU A 117 13.89 -2.09 3.68
C LEU A 117 14.82 -2.06 2.47
N TYR A 118 16.08 -1.63 2.67
CA TYR A 118 17.08 -1.52 1.62
C TYR A 118 17.37 -2.84 0.89
N LYS A 119 17.04 -3.99 1.48
CA LYS A 119 17.18 -5.34 0.88
C LYS A 119 16.04 -5.67 -0.07
N ARG A 120 14.89 -5.02 0.09
CA ARG A 120 13.64 -5.27 -0.64
C ARG A 120 13.29 -4.15 -1.61
N LEU A 121 13.86 -2.96 -1.42
CA LEU A 121 13.71 -1.78 -2.27
C LEU A 121 14.44 -1.96 -3.61
N ASN A 122 13.73 -1.75 -4.72
CA ASN A 122 14.36 -1.54 -6.02
C ASN A 122 14.89 -0.11 -6.08
N LYS A 123 16.19 0.06 -6.37
CA LYS A 123 16.89 1.36 -6.29
C LYS A 123 17.16 2.00 -7.66
N GLU A 124 16.63 1.43 -8.74
CA GLU A 124 16.94 1.89 -10.11
C GLU A 124 16.42 3.31 -10.38
N MET A 125 15.24 3.66 -9.84
CA MET A 125 14.57 4.94 -10.13
C MET A 125 14.22 5.77 -8.89
N VAL A 126 14.38 5.21 -7.69
CA VAL A 126 13.97 5.86 -6.44
C VAL A 126 15.15 6.13 -5.52
N SER A 127 15.05 7.23 -4.77
CA SER A 127 15.93 7.54 -3.64
C SER A 127 15.18 7.31 -2.32
N SER A 128 15.84 6.73 -1.33
CA SER A 128 15.30 6.57 0.03
C SER A 128 16.13 7.35 1.03
N SER A 129 15.49 8.06 1.94
CA SER A 129 16.10 8.74 3.08
C SER A 129 15.19 8.65 4.29
N GLU A 130 15.77 8.70 5.49
CA GLU A 130 15.01 8.88 6.72
C GLU A 130 14.34 10.26 6.76
N ILE A 131 13.17 10.34 7.38
CA ILE A 131 12.49 11.61 7.60
C ILE A 131 13.20 12.33 8.74
N THR A 132 13.74 13.52 8.45
CA THR A 132 14.34 14.41 9.44
C THR A 132 13.36 15.54 9.77
N SER A 133 13.42 16.06 11.01
CA SER A 133 12.58 17.16 11.51
C SER A 133 13.00 18.52 10.95
#